data_AF-A0A0G1JD00-F1
#
_entry.id   AF-A0A0G1JD00-F1
#
_cell.length_a   1.000
_cell.length_b   1.000
_cell.length_c   1.000
_cell.angle_alpha   90.00
_cell.angle_beta   90.00
_cell.angle_gamma   90.00
#
_symmetry.space_group_name_H-M   'P 1'
#
loop_
_entity.id
_entity.type
_entity.pdbx_description
1 polymer ?
#
loop_
_entity_poly.entity_id
_entity_poly.type
_entity_poly.pdbx_seq_one_letter_code
_entity_poly.pdbx_strand_id
1 'polypeptide(L)'
;REYALKRDLSLSEYGIKSKGKLEKFASEETFYKKLGMEWIPPELREDVGEIESAVNRNLPALVELKDIKADLQIHSDFDIETSHDLGVSSMEEIIKEAGSLGYEYIAFTEHNPSQSGHNEKQILEILKRKKEKIEKLNSSIVKKGEANATLRVKKVFNSLERNDKKSFNCPKLSQSENFCSPNSKKNKSERGD
;
A
#
# COMPACT_ATOMS: atom_id res chain seq x y z
N ARG A 1 -26.35 -16.48 -12.86
CA ARG A 1 -27.70 -16.98 -13.27
C ARG A 1 -27.72 -18.49 -13.41
N GLU A 2 -26.78 -19.10 -14.14
CA GLU A 2 -26.71 -20.55 -14.34
C GLU A 2 -26.70 -21.36 -13.05
N TYR A 3 -25.95 -20.90 -12.05
CA TYR A 3 -25.94 -21.51 -10.71
C TYR A 3 -27.35 -21.65 -10.09
N ALA A 4 -28.19 -20.62 -10.24
CA ALA A 4 -29.56 -20.61 -9.71
C ALA A 4 -30.46 -21.57 -10.49
N LEU A 5 -30.32 -21.59 -11.83
CA LEU A 5 -31.08 -22.48 -12.70
C LEU A 5 -30.83 -23.96 -12.39
N LYS A 6 -29.59 -24.33 -12.07
CA LYS A 6 -29.21 -25.68 -11.61
C LYS A 6 -29.90 -26.13 -10.30
N ARG A 7 -30.61 -25.22 -9.61
CA ARG A 7 -31.30 -25.43 -8.33
C ARG A 7 -32.81 -25.14 -8.40
N ASP A 8 -33.39 -25.15 -9.60
CA ASP A 8 -34.80 -24.82 -9.84
C ASP A 8 -35.18 -23.38 -9.42
N LEU A 9 -34.20 -22.47 -9.45
CA LEU A 9 -34.37 -21.04 -9.17
C LEU A 9 -34.15 -20.23 -10.44
N SER A 10 -35.03 -19.26 -10.69
CA SER A 10 -34.88 -18.30 -11.79
C SER A 10 -34.53 -16.92 -11.24
N LEU A 11 -33.37 -16.40 -11.64
CA LEU A 11 -32.80 -15.16 -11.14
C LEU A 11 -33.00 -14.02 -12.15
N SER A 12 -33.55 -12.89 -11.69
CA SER A 12 -33.70 -11.65 -12.46
C SER A 12 -33.36 -10.42 -11.60
N GLU A 13 -33.38 -9.23 -12.20
CA GLU A 13 -33.24 -7.96 -11.47
C GLU A 13 -34.36 -7.71 -10.44
N TYR A 14 -35.51 -8.38 -10.61
CA TYR A 14 -36.65 -8.26 -9.69
C TYR A 14 -36.58 -9.21 -8.50
N GLY A 15 -35.63 -10.15 -8.48
CA GLY A 15 -35.46 -11.12 -7.39
C GLY A 15 -35.29 -12.56 -7.87
N ILE A 16 -35.70 -13.51 -7.02
CA ILE A 16 -35.56 -14.95 -7.26
C ILE A 16 -36.95 -15.57 -7.33
N LYS A 17 -37.26 -16.19 -8.47
CA LYS A 17 -38.49 -16.93 -8.68
C LYS A 17 -38.27 -18.41 -8.38
N SER A 18 -39.15 -18.99 -7.55
CA SER A 18 -39.18 -20.42 -7.23
C SER A 18 -40.63 -20.90 -7.21
N LYS A 19 -40.92 -22.05 -7.86
CA LYS A 19 -42.27 -22.64 -7.92
C LYS A 19 -43.38 -21.65 -8.29
N GLY A 20 -43.10 -20.75 -9.24
CA GLY A 20 -44.06 -19.74 -9.71
C GLY A 20 -44.16 -18.47 -8.87
N LYS A 21 -43.61 -18.43 -7.66
CA LYS A 21 -43.63 -17.25 -6.77
C LYS A 21 -42.32 -16.47 -6.87
N LEU A 22 -42.43 -15.15 -7.01
CA LEU A 22 -41.29 -14.22 -6.98
C LEU A 22 -41.03 -13.77 -5.53
N GLU A 23 -39.81 -13.98 -5.07
CA GLU A 23 -39.29 -13.41 -3.82
C GLU A 23 -38.42 -12.19 -4.14
N LYS A 24 -38.68 -11.08 -3.45
CA LYS A 24 -37.90 -9.85 -3.52
C LYS A 24 -37.00 -9.75 -2.29
N PHE A 25 -35.85 -9.10 -2.46
CA PHE A 25 -34.83 -8.96 -1.42
C PHE A 25 -34.54 -7.49 -1.19
N ALA A 26 -34.42 -7.09 0.08
CA ALA A 26 -34.10 -5.72 0.45
C ALA A 26 -32.58 -5.44 0.40
N SER A 27 -31.75 -6.49 0.39
CA SER A 27 -30.29 -6.39 0.32
C SER A 27 -29.69 -7.50 -0.52
N GLU A 28 -28.49 -7.24 -1.07
CA GLU A 28 -27.72 -8.29 -1.76
C GLU A 28 -27.37 -9.45 -0.83
N GLU A 29 -27.07 -9.18 0.45
CA GLU A 29 -26.73 -10.25 1.41
C GLU A 29 -27.86 -11.27 1.56
N THR A 30 -29.10 -10.80 1.71
CA THR A 30 -30.27 -11.68 1.80
C THR A 30 -30.53 -12.41 0.48
N PHE A 31 -30.21 -11.78 -0.64
CA PHE A 31 -30.28 -12.38 -1.98
C PHE A 31 -29.26 -13.52 -2.16
N TYR A 32 -27.99 -13.31 -1.84
CA TYR A 32 -26.95 -14.35 -1.92
C TYR A 32 -27.22 -15.48 -0.92
N LYS A 33 -27.68 -15.15 0.28
CA LYS A 33 -28.08 -16.14 1.29
C LYS A 33 -29.20 -17.06 0.78
N LYS A 34 -30.16 -16.54 -0.01
CA LYS A 34 -31.20 -17.38 -0.64
C LYS A 34 -30.63 -18.40 -1.61
N LEU A 35 -29.53 -18.07 -2.29
CA LEU A 35 -28.81 -18.96 -3.20
C LEU A 35 -27.88 -19.95 -2.47
N GLY A 36 -27.85 -19.91 -1.14
CA GLY A 36 -26.94 -20.74 -0.33
C GLY A 36 -25.49 -20.29 -0.43
N MET A 37 -25.24 -19.02 -0.75
CA MET A 37 -23.92 -18.43 -0.86
C MET A 37 -23.68 -17.42 0.26
N GLU A 38 -22.41 -17.22 0.60
CA GLU A 38 -21.97 -15.98 1.24
C GLU A 38 -22.19 -14.78 0.30
N TRP A 39 -22.35 -13.59 0.88
CA TRP A 39 -22.36 -12.36 0.09
C TRP A 39 -20.97 -12.14 -0.50
N ILE A 40 -20.91 -11.92 -1.81
CA ILE A 40 -19.65 -11.74 -2.54
C ILE A 40 -19.40 -10.22 -2.65
N PRO A 41 -18.31 -9.70 -2.06
CA PRO A 41 -17.90 -8.31 -2.26
C PRO A 41 -17.79 -7.97 -3.76
N PRO A 42 -18.25 -6.79 -4.20
CA PRO A 42 -18.17 -6.38 -5.61
C PRO A 42 -16.78 -6.55 -6.24
N GLU A 43 -15.71 -6.32 -5.48
CA GLU A 43 -14.32 -6.40 -5.90
C GLU A 43 -13.88 -7.83 -6.30
N LEU A 44 -14.62 -8.87 -5.89
CA LEU A 44 -14.33 -10.26 -6.21
C LEU A 44 -15.13 -10.80 -7.41
N ARG A 45 -16.08 -10.03 -7.96
CA ARG A 45 -17.08 -10.51 -8.95
C ARG A 45 -16.54 -10.52 -10.40
N GLU A 46 -15.47 -11.27 -10.63
CA GLU A 46 -14.74 -11.30 -11.90
C GLU A 46 -14.75 -12.69 -12.59
N ASP A 47 -15.58 -13.63 -12.14
CA ASP A 47 -15.70 -14.99 -12.69
C ASP A 47 -14.38 -15.79 -12.65
N VAL A 48 -13.70 -15.73 -11.50
CA VAL A 48 -12.38 -16.37 -11.26
C VAL A 48 -12.40 -17.37 -10.11
N GLY A 49 -13.58 -17.78 -9.65
CA GLY A 49 -13.77 -18.80 -8.60
C GLY A 49 -14.44 -18.29 -7.32
N GLU A 50 -14.94 -17.05 -7.34
CA GLU A 50 -15.65 -16.42 -6.23
C GLU A 50 -16.99 -17.12 -5.94
N ILE A 51 -17.64 -17.68 -6.97
CA ILE A 51 -18.91 -18.40 -6.82
C ILE A 51 -18.71 -19.68 -6.01
N GLU A 52 -17.74 -20.52 -6.39
CA GLU A 52 -17.40 -21.75 -5.67
C GLU A 52 -16.97 -21.44 -4.24
N SER A 53 -16.17 -20.40 -4.05
CA SER A 53 -15.70 -19.96 -2.74
C SER A 53 -16.86 -19.49 -1.84
N ALA A 54 -17.80 -18.72 -2.39
CA ALA A 54 -18.98 -18.26 -1.66
C ALA A 54 -19.93 -19.39 -1.26
N VAL A 55 -20.06 -20.42 -2.10
CA VAL A 55 -20.85 -21.63 -1.78
C VAL A 55 -20.21 -22.43 -0.66
N ASN A 56 -18.89 -22.57 -0.71
CA ASN A 56 -18.11 -23.33 0.28
C ASN A 56 -17.81 -22.54 1.55
N ARG A 57 -18.29 -21.29 1.66
CA ARG A 57 -18.06 -20.37 2.78
C ARG A 57 -16.58 -20.11 3.06
N ASN A 58 -15.83 -19.88 2.00
CA ASN A 58 -14.37 -19.73 2.02
C ASN A 58 -13.93 -18.53 1.18
N LEU A 59 -14.70 -17.45 1.17
CA LEU A 59 -14.26 -16.20 0.55
C LEU A 59 -13.07 -15.62 1.33
N PRO A 60 -12.07 -15.04 0.63
CA PRO A 60 -10.96 -14.39 1.30
C PRO A 60 -11.44 -13.14 2.05
N ALA A 61 -10.84 -12.87 3.20
CA ALA A 61 -10.99 -11.59 3.87
C ALA A 61 -10.27 -10.51 3.06
N LEU A 62 -10.98 -9.43 2.72
CA LEU A 62 -10.40 -8.29 2.03
C LEU A 62 -9.74 -7.34 3.02
N VAL A 63 -8.67 -6.68 2.57
CA VAL A 63 -8.05 -5.58 3.30
C VAL A 63 -9.00 -4.37 3.26
N GLU A 64 -9.30 -3.80 4.42
CA GLU A 64 -10.10 -2.59 4.54
C GLU A 64 -9.23 -1.35 4.81
N LEU A 65 -9.78 -0.15 4.61
CA LEU A 65 -9.08 1.11 4.91
C LEU A 65 -8.58 1.19 6.36
N LYS A 66 -9.31 0.61 7.31
CA LYS A 66 -8.91 0.55 8.73
C LYS A 66 -7.67 -0.31 8.99
N ASP A 67 -7.35 -1.23 8.09
CA ASP A 67 -6.19 -2.11 8.19
C ASP A 67 -4.92 -1.42 7.66
N ILE A 68 -5.07 -0.30 6.92
CA ILE A 68 -3.96 0.47 6.36
C ILE A 68 -3.33 1.33 7.47
N LYS A 69 -2.11 0.96 7.86
CA LYS A 69 -1.36 1.64 8.94
C LYS A 69 -0.37 2.67 8.45
N ALA A 70 -0.07 2.70 7.15
CA ALA A 70 0.97 3.55 6.61
C ALA A 70 0.80 3.76 5.11
N ASP A 71 1.30 4.90 4.65
CA ASP A 71 1.67 5.12 3.26
C ASP A 71 3.20 5.12 3.17
N LEU A 72 3.72 4.26 2.28
CA LEU A 72 5.14 3.95 2.16
C LEU A 72 5.78 4.53 0.90
N GLN A 73 5.07 5.35 0.14
CA GLN A 73 5.63 6.06 -1.01
C GLN A 73 5.10 7.49 -1.09
N ILE A 74 5.78 8.42 -0.41
CA ILE A 74 5.39 9.83 -0.34
C ILE A 74 6.57 10.74 -0.73
N HIS A 75 6.26 11.77 -1.52
CA HIS A 75 7.20 12.80 -1.93
C HIS A 75 6.89 14.10 -1.19
N SER A 76 7.91 14.72 -0.60
CA SER A 76 7.80 16.04 0.02
C SER A 76 8.43 17.11 -0.87
N ASP A 77 8.29 18.37 -0.46
CA ASP A 77 9.00 19.53 -1.02
C ASP A 77 10.50 19.57 -0.69
N PHE A 78 11.02 18.56 0.01
CA PHE A 78 12.41 18.53 0.42
C PHE A 78 13.33 18.59 -0.79
N ASP A 79 14.20 19.60 -0.80
CA ASP A 79 15.16 19.82 -1.88
C ASP A 79 16.24 18.73 -1.90
N ILE A 80 15.94 17.65 -2.63
CA ILE A 80 16.83 16.51 -2.87
C ILE A 80 17.61 16.65 -4.19
N GLU A 81 17.48 17.79 -4.88
CA GLU A 81 18.21 18.10 -6.12
C GLU A 81 18.09 16.99 -7.19
N THR A 82 16.86 16.47 -7.33
CA THR A 82 16.48 15.43 -8.30
C THR A 82 16.26 16.02 -9.71
N SER A 83 16.34 15.16 -10.72
CA SER A 83 15.94 15.49 -12.10
C SER A 83 14.45 15.28 -12.38
N HIS A 84 13.68 14.86 -11.37
CA HIS A 84 12.24 14.63 -11.43
C HIS A 84 11.50 15.70 -10.63
N ASP A 85 10.18 15.64 -10.63
CA ASP A 85 9.34 16.51 -9.82
C ASP A 85 9.50 16.24 -8.31
N LEU A 86 9.29 17.30 -7.54
CA LEU A 86 9.22 17.25 -6.08
C LEU A 86 7.75 17.15 -5.65
N GLY A 87 7.53 16.69 -4.42
CA GLY A 87 6.26 16.92 -3.76
C GLY A 87 6.02 18.41 -3.52
N VAL A 88 4.76 18.77 -3.25
CA VAL A 88 4.37 20.18 -3.03
C VAL A 88 4.35 20.53 -1.54
N SER A 89 4.04 19.56 -0.68
CA SER A 89 3.87 19.78 0.75
C SER A 89 5.14 19.51 1.53
N SER A 90 5.30 20.23 2.63
CA SER A 90 6.39 19.99 3.57
C SER A 90 6.25 18.66 4.29
N MET A 91 7.37 18.09 4.73
CA MET A 91 7.38 16.85 5.52
C MET A 91 6.50 16.98 6.78
N GLU A 92 6.52 18.14 7.44
CA GLU A 92 5.71 18.42 8.62
C GLU A 92 4.20 18.41 8.35
N GLU A 93 3.76 19.00 7.23
CA GLU A 93 2.35 18.97 6.81
C GLU A 93 1.90 17.55 6.49
N ILE A 94 2.73 16.79 5.78
CA ILE A 94 2.45 15.39 5.43
C ILE A 94 2.32 14.53 6.69
N ILE A 95 3.22 14.68 7.67
CA ILE A 95 3.15 13.94 8.95
C ILE A 95 1.85 14.29 9.69
N LYS A 96 1.45 15.56 9.67
CA LYS A 96 0.20 16.00 10.32
C LYS A 96 -1.02 15.35 9.66
N GLU A 97 -1.08 15.34 8.33
CA GLU A 97 -2.19 14.73 7.58
C GLU A 97 -2.19 13.20 7.71
N ALA A 98 -1.03 12.56 7.71
CA ALA A 98 -0.93 11.13 8.00
C ALA A 98 -1.53 10.80 9.39
N GLY A 99 -1.36 11.69 10.36
CA GLY A 99 -1.98 11.58 11.68
C GLY A 99 -3.50 11.69 11.65
N SER A 100 -4.09 12.60 10.86
CA SER A 100 -5.56 12.74 10.72
C SER A 100 -6.18 11.55 10.00
N LEU A 101 -5.46 10.98 9.02
CA LEU A 101 -5.85 9.76 8.30
C LEU A 101 -5.72 8.49 9.14
N GLY A 102 -5.07 8.58 10.31
CA GLY A 102 -4.97 7.47 11.24
C GLY A 102 -3.75 6.58 11.04
N TYR A 103 -2.79 6.98 10.21
CA TYR A 103 -1.56 6.22 10.00
C TYR A 103 -0.66 6.22 11.23
N GLU A 104 -0.04 5.07 11.47
CA GLU A 104 0.97 4.86 12.50
C GLU A 104 2.37 5.19 11.99
N TYR A 105 2.61 5.07 10.68
CA TYR A 105 3.92 5.28 10.06
C TYR A 105 3.77 5.90 8.68
N ILE A 106 4.82 6.56 8.19
CA ILE A 106 4.95 6.97 6.79
C ILE A 106 6.38 6.78 6.30
N ALA A 107 6.60 6.75 4.99
CA ALA A 107 7.93 6.80 4.40
C ALA A 107 8.06 7.95 3.38
N PHE A 108 9.13 8.73 3.53
CA PHE A 108 9.53 9.70 2.50
C PHE A 108 10.45 9.02 1.50
N THR A 109 9.99 8.95 0.24
CA THR A 109 10.59 8.20 -0.87
C THR A 109 10.89 9.11 -2.05
N GLU A 110 11.40 10.31 -1.80
CA GLU A 110 11.82 11.22 -2.85
C GLU A 110 12.71 10.51 -3.90
N HIS A 111 12.62 10.96 -5.15
CA HIS A 111 13.48 10.48 -6.21
C HIS A 111 14.96 10.70 -5.87
N ASN A 112 15.83 9.86 -6.43
CA ASN A 112 17.26 9.99 -6.23
C ASN A 112 17.81 11.37 -6.71
N PRO A 113 18.83 11.92 -6.03
CA PRO A 113 19.55 13.10 -6.53
C PRO A 113 20.03 12.90 -7.97
N SER A 114 20.05 13.99 -8.74
CA SER A 114 20.48 13.96 -10.14
C SER A 114 21.94 13.52 -10.27
N GLN A 115 22.21 12.46 -11.03
CA GLN A 115 23.57 11.99 -11.29
C GLN A 115 24.33 12.83 -12.31
N SER A 116 23.63 13.53 -13.21
CA SER A 116 24.28 14.40 -14.20
C SER A 116 24.68 15.75 -13.62
N GLY A 117 23.99 16.21 -12.56
CA GLY A 117 24.25 17.48 -11.89
C GLY A 117 25.26 17.40 -10.74
N HIS A 118 25.59 16.20 -10.26
CA HIS A 118 26.34 16.00 -9.03
C HIS A 118 27.40 14.91 -9.16
N ASN A 119 28.52 15.11 -8.48
CA ASN A 119 29.47 14.04 -8.21
C ASN A 119 29.04 13.19 -6.99
N GLU A 120 29.73 12.07 -6.76
CA GLU A 120 29.40 11.14 -5.68
C GLU A 120 29.40 11.78 -4.28
N LYS A 121 30.34 12.70 -4.00
CA LYS A 121 30.41 13.39 -2.70
C LYS A 121 29.21 14.32 -2.49
N GLN A 122 28.79 15.03 -3.54
CA GLN A 122 27.61 15.89 -3.49
C GLN A 122 26.33 15.09 -3.26
N ILE A 123 26.17 13.96 -3.96
CA ILE A 123 25.04 13.04 -3.77
C ILE A 123 24.99 12.56 -2.31
N LEU A 124 26.15 12.14 -1.77
CA LEU A 124 26.24 11.70 -0.37
C LEU A 124 25.83 12.80 0.62
N GLU A 125 26.24 14.04 0.38
CA GLU A 125 25.88 15.17 1.24
C GLU A 125 24.37 15.47 1.21
N ILE A 126 23.75 15.41 0.02
CA ILE A 126 22.29 15.58 -0.13
C ILE A 126 21.53 14.49 0.65
N LEU A 127 21.95 13.23 0.50
CA LEU A 127 21.32 12.10 1.21
C LEU A 127 21.51 12.18 2.72
N LYS A 128 22.68 12.68 3.17
CA LYS A 128 22.95 12.93 4.58
C LYS A 128 22.05 14.03 5.13
N ARG A 129 21.91 15.16 4.43
CA ARG A 129 21.01 16.27 4.79
C ARG A 129 19.57 15.80 4.97
N LYS A 130 19.10 14.93 4.07
CA LYS A 130 17.78 14.31 4.18
C LYS A 130 17.66 13.40 5.41
N LYS A 131 18.63 12.51 5.63
CA LYS A 131 18.67 11.62 6.81
C LYS A 131 18.59 12.43 8.10
N GLU A 132 19.40 13.47 8.23
CA GLU A 132 19.41 14.35 9.40
C GLU A 132 18.06 15.07 9.60
N LYS A 133 17.42 15.54 8.53
CA LYS A 133 16.06 16.12 8.60
C LYS A 133 15.05 15.11 9.14
N ILE A 134 15.05 13.87 8.66
CA ILE A 134 14.13 12.82 9.12
C ILE A 134 14.44 12.38 10.56
N GLU A 135 15.70 12.33 10.97
CA GLU A 135 16.08 12.04 12.36
C GLU A 135 15.60 13.14 13.32
N LYS A 136 15.69 14.41 12.92
CA LYS A 136 15.14 15.54 13.68
C LYS A 136 13.61 15.45 13.80
N LEU A 137 12.92 15.06 12.72
CA LEU A 137 11.47 14.84 12.72
C LEU A 137 11.08 13.71 13.68
N ASN A 138 11.73 12.55 13.58
CA ASN A 138 11.50 11.42 14.46
C ASN A 138 11.76 11.76 15.95
N SER A 139 12.85 12.49 16.24
CA SER A 139 13.14 12.95 17.61
C SER A 139 12.04 13.88 18.15
N SER A 140 11.46 14.72 17.28
CA SER A 140 10.36 15.62 17.62
C SER A 140 9.04 14.86 17.82
N ILE A 141 8.80 13.80 17.04
CA ILE A 141 7.64 12.91 17.18
C ILE A 141 7.67 12.20 18.54
N VAL A 142 8.81 11.62 18.94
CA VAL A 142 8.95 10.94 20.25
C VAL A 142 8.61 11.88 21.40
N LYS A 143 9.21 13.09 21.41
CA LYS A 143 8.95 14.11 22.44
C LYS A 143 7.48 14.52 22.51
N LYS A 144 6.81 14.63 21.36
CA LYS A 144 5.38 15.00 21.29
C LYS A 144 4.45 13.84 21.66
N GLY A 145 4.82 12.60 21.32
CA GLY A 145 4.07 11.40 21.67
C GLY A 145 4.03 11.15 23.18
N GLU A 146 5.11 11.48 23.89
CA GLU A 146 5.12 11.48 25.37
C GLU A 146 4.19 12.54 25.99
N ALA A 147 3.99 13.66 25.30
CA ALA A 147 3.18 14.79 25.77
C ALA A 147 1.71 14.74 25.33
N ASN A 148 1.38 14.04 24.23
CA ASN A 148 0.04 14.00 23.65
C ASN A 148 -0.25 12.65 22.99
N ALA A 149 -1.08 11.84 23.66
CA ALA A 149 -1.52 10.52 23.21
C ALA A 149 -2.33 10.52 21.90
N THR A 150 -2.66 11.70 21.34
CA THR A 150 -3.42 11.85 20.09
C THR A 150 -2.53 11.90 18.84
N LEU A 151 -1.21 12.03 18.98
CA LEU A 151 -0.29 11.99 17.83
C LEU A 151 -0.13 10.54 17.35
N ARG A 152 -0.77 10.19 16.23
CA ARG A 152 -0.82 8.79 15.74
C ARG A 152 0.45 8.32 15.02
N VAL A 153 1.14 9.20 14.29
CA VAL A 153 2.37 8.83 13.59
C VAL A 153 3.49 8.63 14.61
N LYS A 154 3.98 7.39 14.70
CA LYS A 154 5.02 6.95 15.65
C LYS A 154 6.42 7.07 15.05
N LYS A 155 6.55 6.93 13.73
CA LYS A 155 7.83 6.95 13.03
C LYS A 155 7.68 7.33 11.55
N VAL A 156 8.68 8.03 11.07
CA VAL A 156 8.90 8.35 9.66
C VAL A 156 10.12 7.57 9.16
N PHE A 157 9.95 6.83 8.06
CA PHE A 157 11.04 6.11 7.41
C PHE A 157 11.73 7.00 6.37
N ASN A 158 13.07 6.93 6.35
CA ASN A 158 13.89 7.53 5.31
C ASN A 158 14.16 6.48 4.22
N SER A 159 13.67 6.72 3.00
CA SER A 159 13.85 5.85 1.84
C SER A 159 14.10 6.68 0.59
N LEU A 160 14.21 6.07 -0.59
CA LEU A 160 14.28 6.76 -1.88
C LEU A 160 13.53 5.95 -2.92
N GLU A 161 12.79 6.61 -3.80
CA GLU A 161 12.34 6.01 -5.04
C GLU A 161 13.51 5.97 -6.03
N ARG A 162 13.85 4.77 -6.51
CA ARG A 162 15.01 4.56 -7.35
C ARG A 162 14.62 4.31 -8.79
N ASN A 163 15.29 5.01 -9.68
CA ASN A 163 15.24 4.73 -11.10
C ASN A 163 15.98 3.42 -11.44
N ASP A 164 15.33 2.53 -12.20
CA ASP A 164 15.84 1.21 -12.62
C ASP A 164 17.01 1.24 -13.63
N LYS A 165 17.71 2.37 -13.78
CA LYS A 165 18.88 2.44 -14.66
C LYS A 165 20.00 1.56 -14.10
N LYS A 166 20.45 0.59 -14.91
CA LYS A 166 21.48 -0.44 -14.65
C LYS A 166 22.82 0.04 -14.07
N SER A 167 23.03 1.34 -13.85
CA SER A 167 24.29 1.96 -13.45
C SER A 167 24.25 2.75 -12.14
N PHE A 168 23.14 2.75 -11.37
CA PHE A 168 23.17 3.34 -10.03
C PHE A 168 23.99 2.45 -9.10
N ASN A 169 25.30 2.73 -9.01
CA ASN A 169 26.14 2.15 -7.98
C ASN A 169 25.77 2.85 -6.67
N CYS A 170 25.12 2.13 -5.72
CA CYS A 170 24.90 2.69 -4.39
C CYS A 170 26.26 3.05 -3.79
N PRO A 171 26.51 4.31 -3.43
CA PRO A 171 27.71 4.63 -2.69
C PRO A 171 27.64 3.86 -1.37
N LYS A 172 28.60 2.96 -1.15
CA LYS A 172 28.71 2.18 0.07
C LYS A 172 29.26 3.09 1.15
N LEU A 173 28.40 3.63 1.99
CA LEU A 173 28.83 4.06 3.32
C LEU A 173 29.13 2.79 4.13
N SER A 174 30.10 2.88 5.03
CA SER A 174 30.69 1.77 5.80
C SER A 174 29.65 0.75 6.32
N GLN A 175 30.08 -0.50 6.57
CA GLN A 175 29.25 -1.71 6.74
C GLN A 175 28.03 -1.63 7.69
N SER A 176 27.89 -0.56 8.50
CA SER A 176 26.74 -0.27 9.37
C SER A 176 25.69 0.72 8.80
N GLU A 177 25.92 1.34 7.63
CA GLU A 177 25.08 2.43 7.09
C GLU A 177 24.59 2.16 5.65
N ASN A 178 23.93 1.02 5.46
CA ASN A 178 23.25 0.77 4.20
C ASN A 178 21.96 1.61 4.10
N PHE A 179 22.01 2.71 3.33
CA PHE A 179 20.82 3.40 2.81
C PHE A 179 20.02 2.55 1.81
N CYS A 180 20.56 1.39 1.45
CA CYS A 180 20.09 0.52 0.38
C CYS A 180 19.89 -0.88 0.96
N SER A 181 18.65 -1.35 1.11
CA SER A 181 18.45 -2.79 1.33
C SER A 181 18.88 -3.53 0.06
N PRO A 182 19.79 -4.51 0.12
CA PRO A 182 20.24 -5.20 -1.08
C PRO A 182 19.07 -5.97 -1.69
N ASN A 183 18.77 -5.70 -2.96
CA ASN A 183 17.92 -6.56 -3.77
C ASN A 183 18.48 -7.99 -3.69
N SER A 184 17.62 -8.93 -3.30
CA SER A 184 17.92 -10.36 -3.33
C SER A 184 18.47 -10.71 -4.71
N LYS A 185 19.69 -11.24 -4.74
CA LYS A 185 20.26 -11.79 -5.96
C LYS A 185 19.26 -12.83 -6.50
N LYS A 186 18.74 -12.60 -7.70
CA LYS A 186 18.08 -13.63 -8.51
C LYS A 186 19.06 -14.80 -8.62
N ASN A 187 18.81 -15.89 -7.91
CA ASN A 187 19.46 -17.17 -8.17
C ASN A 187 19.02 -17.63 -9.56
N LYS A 188 19.95 -17.54 -10.51
CA LYS A 188 19.83 -18.16 -11.83
C LYS A 188 19.95 -19.67 -11.67
N SER A 189 18.90 -20.36 -12.12
CA SER A 189 18.93 -21.64 -12.85
C SER A 189 20.09 -22.61 -12.58
N GLU A 190 19.79 -23.69 -11.86
CA GLU A 190 20.33 -25.02 -12.17
C GLU A 190 19.14 -25.98 -12.25
N ARG A 191 18.69 -26.27 -13.47
CA ARG A 191 18.02 -27.52 -13.81
C ARG A 191 18.93 -28.17 -14.85
N GLY A 192 19.77 -29.10 -14.38
CA GLY A 192 20.43 -30.09 -15.21
C GLY A 192 19.59 -31.37 -15.19
N ASP A 193 19.44 -31.93 -16.38
CA ASP A 193 19.06 -33.29 -16.81
C ASP A 193 18.64 -34.33 -15.75
#